data_AF-A0A0J8B400-F1
#
_entry.id   AF-A0A0J8B400-F1
#
_cell.length_a   1.000
_cell.length_b   1.000
_cell.length_c   1.000
_cell.angle_alpha   90.00
_cell.angle_beta   90.00
_cell.angle_gamma   90.00
#
_symmetry.space_group_name_H-M   'P 1'
#
loop_
_entity.id
_entity.type
_entity.pdbx_description
1 polymer ?
#
loop_
_entity_poly.entity_id
_entity_poly.type
_entity_poly.pdbx_seq_one_letter_code
_entity_poly.pdbx_strand_id
1 'polypeptide(L)'
;MFQIHGILNAISWGLLFPIGAIIARYLRTFESADPVWFYVHVSCQISGYAIGVAGWATGLQLGSKSVGIVYTSHRYIGIALFALATLQIFALFLRPKKEHKLRFYWNIYHHSVGYAILTLGIINVFKGLNILDPEKKWKSTYVSILIVLGAIAVLLELFTWIVVWRRRSSRSTKPYA
;
A
#
# COMPACT_ATOMS: atom_id res chain seq x y z
N MET A 1 -4.83 -13.85 -20.68
CA MET A 1 -5.60 -12.78 -19.99
C MET A 1 -5.63 -12.98 -18.47
N PHE A 2 -6.09 -14.12 -17.93
CA PHE A 2 -6.10 -14.39 -16.47
C PHE A 2 -4.74 -14.22 -15.79
N GLN A 3 -3.67 -14.76 -16.37
CA GLN A 3 -2.30 -14.62 -15.84
C GLN A 3 -1.83 -13.15 -15.85
N ILE A 4 -2.14 -12.40 -16.91
CA ILE A 4 -1.80 -10.97 -17.01
C ILE A 4 -2.50 -10.18 -15.91
N HIS A 5 -3.81 -10.40 -15.73
CA HIS A 5 -4.58 -9.82 -14.63
C HIS A 5 -3.93 -10.16 -13.27
N GLY A 6 -3.61 -11.43 -13.02
CA GLY A 6 -2.95 -11.86 -11.78
C GLY A 6 -1.61 -11.16 -11.52
N ILE A 7 -0.73 -11.10 -12.52
CA ILE A 7 0.60 -10.47 -12.41
C ILE A 7 0.48 -8.96 -12.16
N LEU A 8 -0.36 -8.25 -12.93
CA LEU A 8 -0.57 -6.81 -12.76
C LEU A 8 -1.06 -6.48 -11.35
N ASN A 9 -2.04 -7.23 -10.85
CA ASN A 9 -2.61 -6.99 -9.53
C ASN A 9 -1.67 -7.40 -8.38
N ALA A 10 -0.84 -8.43 -8.57
CA ALA A 10 0.20 -8.80 -7.59
C ALA A 10 1.30 -7.73 -7.49
N ILE A 11 1.77 -7.19 -8.62
CA ILE A 11 2.78 -6.12 -8.64
C ILE A 11 2.19 -4.82 -8.07
N SER A 12 0.97 -4.46 -8.46
CA SER A 12 0.30 -3.24 -7.98
C SER A 12 -0.06 -3.35 -6.49
N TRP A 13 -1.15 -4.05 -6.18
CA TRP A 13 -1.76 -4.09 -4.85
C TRP A 13 -0.94 -4.92 -3.86
N GLY A 14 -0.26 -5.96 -4.35
CA GLY A 14 0.50 -6.88 -3.54
C GLY A 14 1.93 -6.44 -3.21
N LEU A 15 2.50 -5.48 -3.95
CA LEU A 15 3.91 -5.11 -3.80
C LEU A 15 4.14 -3.59 -3.74
N LEU A 16 3.79 -2.83 -4.79
CA LEU A 16 4.09 -1.40 -4.87
C LEU A 16 3.39 -0.57 -3.79
N PHE A 17 2.11 -0.85 -3.53
CA PHE A 17 1.35 -0.18 -2.46
C PHE A 17 1.98 -0.44 -1.06
N PRO A 18 2.24 -1.70 -0.65
CA PRO A 18 2.95 -2.02 0.59
C PRO A 18 4.33 -1.38 0.71
N ILE A 19 5.16 -1.47 -0.34
CA ILE A 19 6.51 -0.88 -0.34
C ILE A 19 6.42 0.64 -0.13
N GLY A 20 5.57 1.32 -0.90
CA GLY A 20 5.39 2.76 -0.76
C GLY A 20 4.93 3.17 0.64
N ALA A 21 4.07 2.37 1.28
CA ALA A 21 3.61 2.61 2.65
C ALA A 21 4.72 2.43 3.69
N ILE A 22 5.52 1.36 3.57
CA ILE A 22 6.70 1.11 4.43
C ILE A 22 7.69 2.27 4.32
N ILE A 23 8.02 2.70 3.09
CA ILE A 23 8.92 3.83 2.84
C ILE A 23 8.42 5.11 3.53
N ALA A 24 7.15 5.46 3.35
CA ALA A 24 6.59 6.65 3.98
C ALA A 24 6.54 6.57 5.51
N ARG A 25 6.28 5.39 6.07
CA ARG A 25 6.22 5.20 7.53
C ARG A 25 7.60 5.41 8.17
N TYR A 26 8.63 4.81 7.61
CA TYR A 26 9.93 4.73 8.26
C TYR A 26 10.89 5.85 7.84
N LEU A 27 10.97 6.18 6.54
CA LEU A 27 11.92 7.21 6.09
C LEU A 27 11.49 8.63 6.48
N ARG A 28 10.19 8.89 6.67
CA ARG A 28 9.68 10.19 7.14
C ARG A 28 10.24 10.62 8.50
N THR A 29 10.72 9.68 9.32
CA THR A 29 11.28 9.98 10.65
C THR A 29 12.68 10.62 10.60
N PHE A 30 13.35 10.51 9.45
CA PHE A 30 14.68 11.07 9.22
C PHE A 30 14.57 12.40 8.49
N GLU A 31 14.98 13.49 9.13
CA GLU A 31 14.97 14.83 8.51
C GLU A 31 15.83 14.87 7.24
N SER A 32 16.94 14.14 7.22
CA SER A 32 17.82 14.00 6.04
C SER A 32 17.17 13.30 4.85
N ALA A 33 16.05 12.60 5.06
CA ALA A 33 15.30 11.95 4.00
C ALA A 33 14.15 12.83 3.46
N ASP A 34 13.93 14.03 4.00
CA ASP A 34 12.97 14.98 3.44
C ASP A 34 13.63 15.78 2.30
N PRO A 35 12.98 15.94 1.13
CA PRO A 35 11.65 15.45 0.73
C PRO A 35 11.67 14.08 0.01
N VAL A 36 12.82 13.39 -0.06
CA VAL A 36 13.01 12.14 -0.83
C VAL A 36 11.98 11.07 -0.48
N TRP A 37 11.70 10.83 0.81
CA TRP A 37 10.72 9.82 1.24
C TRP A 37 9.34 10.07 0.62
N PHE A 38 8.95 11.34 0.47
CA PHE A 38 7.65 11.74 -0.06
C PHE A 38 7.57 11.44 -1.55
N TYR A 39 8.61 11.79 -2.31
CA TYR A 39 8.65 11.50 -3.74
C TYR A 39 8.66 10.00 -4.02
N VAL A 40 9.50 9.23 -3.31
CA VAL A 40 9.55 7.77 -3.49
C VAL A 40 8.20 7.13 -3.13
N HIS A 41 7.58 7.54 -2.02
CA HIS A 41 6.23 7.09 -1.68
C HIS A 41 5.23 7.38 -2.81
N VAL A 42 5.14 8.64 -3.26
CA VAL A 42 4.19 9.05 -4.29
C VAL A 42 4.46 8.31 -5.60
N SER A 43 5.71 8.14 -6.01
CA SER A 43 6.08 7.36 -7.19
C SER A 43 5.59 5.91 -7.09
N CYS A 44 5.81 5.24 -5.96
CA CYS A 44 5.28 3.89 -5.74
C CYS A 44 3.75 3.86 -5.84
N GLN A 45 3.04 4.82 -5.23
CA GLN A 45 1.58 4.85 -5.25
C GLN A 45 1.01 5.15 -6.64
N ILE A 46 1.58 6.10 -7.38
CA ILE A 46 1.13 6.44 -8.74
C ILE A 46 1.41 5.28 -9.69
N SER A 47 2.62 4.70 -9.67
CA SER A 47 2.94 3.53 -10.51
C SER A 47 2.07 2.33 -10.13
N GLY A 48 1.89 2.07 -8.84
CA GLY A 48 1.00 1.03 -8.32
C GLY A 48 -0.43 1.23 -8.83
N TYR A 49 -0.97 2.44 -8.70
CA TYR A 49 -2.32 2.75 -9.16
C TYR A 49 -2.46 2.60 -10.67
N ALA A 50 -1.51 3.09 -11.48
CA ALA A 50 -1.55 2.97 -12.93
C ALA A 50 -1.58 1.49 -13.40
N ILE A 51 -0.72 0.65 -12.82
CA ILE A 51 -0.72 -0.80 -13.07
C ILE A 51 -2.04 -1.42 -12.55
N GLY A 52 -2.53 -0.95 -11.40
CA GLY A 52 -3.78 -1.39 -10.79
C GLY A 52 -5.02 -1.09 -11.63
N VAL A 53 -5.07 0.05 -12.34
CA VAL A 53 -6.11 0.39 -13.31
C VAL A 53 -6.14 -0.64 -14.44
N ALA A 54 -4.97 -0.97 -15.01
CA ALA A 54 -4.88 -2.00 -16.06
C ALA A 54 -5.28 -3.39 -15.53
N GLY A 55 -4.83 -3.73 -14.32
CA GLY A 55 -5.22 -4.95 -13.62
C GLY A 55 -6.74 -5.04 -13.38
N TRP A 56 -7.36 -3.94 -12.95
CA TRP A 56 -8.81 -3.87 -12.73
C TRP A 56 -9.60 -3.97 -14.04
N ALA A 57 -9.19 -3.23 -15.07
CA ALA A 57 -9.83 -3.24 -16.39
C ALA A 57 -9.80 -4.64 -17.03
N THR A 58 -8.65 -5.32 -16.98
CA THR A 58 -8.54 -6.72 -17.44
C THR A 58 -9.43 -7.66 -16.62
N GLY A 59 -9.60 -7.41 -15.31
CA GLY A 59 -10.51 -8.17 -14.45
C GLY A 59 -11.99 -8.00 -14.83
N LEU A 60 -12.41 -6.77 -15.16
CA LEU A 60 -13.76 -6.53 -15.68
C LEU A 60 -14.01 -7.25 -17.01
N GLN A 61 -13.02 -7.21 -17.92
CA GLN A 61 -13.10 -7.89 -19.20
C GLN A 61 -13.14 -9.43 -19.04
N LEU A 62 -12.40 -9.99 -18.08
CA LEU A 62 -12.50 -11.41 -17.76
C LEU A 62 -13.90 -11.77 -17.24
N GLY A 63 -14.47 -10.93 -16.38
CA GLY A 63 -15.82 -11.11 -15.85
C GLY A 63 -16.90 -11.04 -16.93
N SER A 64 -16.76 -10.17 -17.95
CA SER A 64 -17.74 -10.10 -19.04
C SER A 64 -17.64 -11.27 -20.02
N LYS A 65 -16.44 -11.87 -20.15
CA LYS A 65 -16.20 -13.03 -21.02
C LYS A 65 -16.47 -14.39 -20.37
N SER A 66 -16.68 -14.44 -19.05
CA SER A 66 -16.90 -15.68 -18.29
C SER A 66 -18.39 -15.87 -17.99
N VAL A 67 -19.17 -16.22 -19.00
CA VAL A 67 -20.63 -16.41 -18.87
C VAL A 67 -20.92 -17.58 -17.91
N GLY A 68 -21.74 -17.33 -16.89
CA GLY A 68 -22.16 -18.35 -15.91
C GLY A 68 -21.22 -18.57 -14.71
N ILE A 69 -20.02 -17.97 -14.70
CA ILE A 69 -19.07 -18.07 -13.58
C ILE A 69 -18.78 -16.69 -13.01
N VAL A 70 -19.21 -16.44 -11.76
CA VAL A 70 -18.96 -15.17 -11.08
C VAL A 70 -18.27 -15.40 -9.75
N TYR A 71 -17.02 -14.93 -9.65
CA TYR A 71 -16.28 -14.88 -8.39
C TYR A 71 -16.67 -13.65 -7.58
N THR A 72 -17.88 -13.68 -7.01
CA THR A 72 -18.56 -12.53 -6.37
C THR A 72 -17.69 -11.83 -5.33
N SER A 73 -17.09 -12.57 -4.39
CA SER A 73 -16.29 -11.96 -3.32
C SER A 73 -15.02 -11.26 -3.83
N HIS A 74 -14.26 -11.89 -4.74
CA HIS A 74 -13.07 -11.29 -5.34
C HIS A 74 -13.42 -10.05 -6.16
N ARG A 75 -14.53 -10.11 -6.90
CA ARG A 75 -15.01 -8.98 -7.72
C ARG A 75 -15.40 -7.78 -6.86
N TYR A 76 -16.21 -7.99 -5.82
CA TYR A 76 -16.65 -6.88 -4.96
C TYR A 76 -15.50 -6.26 -4.19
N ILE A 77 -14.58 -7.08 -3.65
CA ILE A 77 -13.35 -6.55 -3.02
C ILE A 77 -12.52 -5.78 -4.04
N GLY A 78 -12.33 -6.29 -5.25
CA GLY A 78 -11.59 -5.61 -6.31
C GLY A 78 -12.19 -4.25 -6.71
N ILE A 79 -13.52 -4.15 -6.80
CA ILE A 79 -14.21 -2.89 -7.08
C ILE A 79 -14.05 -1.90 -5.91
N ALA A 80 -14.26 -2.35 -4.67
CA ALA A 80 -14.09 -1.51 -3.49
C ALA A 80 -12.64 -1.03 -3.34
N LEU A 81 -11.67 -1.92 -3.52
CA LEU A 81 -10.25 -1.61 -3.51
C LEU A 81 -9.90 -0.54 -4.55
N PHE A 82 -10.37 -0.70 -5.79
CA PHE A 82 -10.14 0.27 -6.84
C PHE A 82 -10.74 1.64 -6.49
N ALA A 83 -11.99 1.68 -6.04
CA ALA A 83 -12.66 2.92 -5.65
C ALA A 83 -11.92 3.66 -4.50
N LEU A 84 -11.50 2.92 -3.47
CA LEU A 84 -10.72 3.47 -2.36
C LEU A 84 -9.35 3.96 -2.82
N ALA A 85 -8.67 3.24 -3.70
CA ALA A 85 -7.39 3.66 -4.25
C ALA A 85 -7.51 4.94 -5.08
N THR A 86 -8.56 5.06 -5.90
CA THR A 86 -8.85 6.29 -6.64
C THR A 86 -9.05 7.47 -5.70
N LEU A 87 -9.85 7.27 -4.64
CA LEU A 87 -10.04 8.26 -3.58
C LEU A 87 -8.69 8.65 -2.95
N GLN A 88 -7.86 7.67 -2.61
CA GLN A 88 -6.54 7.87 -2.03
C GLN A 88 -5.59 8.67 -2.94
N ILE A 89 -5.64 8.50 -4.27
CA ILE A 89 -4.86 9.31 -5.21
C ILE A 89 -5.29 10.79 -5.14
N PHE A 90 -6.59 11.07 -5.00
CA PHE A 90 -7.07 12.44 -4.79
C PHE A 90 -6.57 13.07 -3.48
N ALA A 91 -6.13 12.27 -2.51
CA ALA A 91 -5.51 12.79 -1.29
C ALA A 91 -4.29 13.67 -1.59
N LEU A 92 -3.56 13.43 -2.69
CA LEU A 92 -2.42 14.25 -3.10
C LEU A 92 -2.85 15.69 -3.41
N PHE A 93 -3.92 15.86 -4.20
CA PHE A 93 -4.43 17.17 -4.60
C PHE A 93 -5.12 17.91 -3.46
N LEU A 94 -5.76 17.17 -2.55
CA LEU A 94 -6.46 17.72 -1.39
C LEU A 94 -5.55 17.92 -0.18
N ARG A 95 -4.23 17.73 -0.32
CA ARG A 95 -3.26 17.75 0.79
C ARG A 95 -3.14 19.16 1.38
N PRO A 96 -3.61 19.42 2.63
CA PRO A 96 -3.49 20.75 3.23
C PRO A 96 -2.05 21.06 3.64
N LYS A 97 -1.73 22.36 3.79
CA LYS A 97 -0.48 22.83 4.41
C LYS A 97 -0.33 22.27 5.84
N LYS A 98 0.91 22.10 6.32
CA LYS A 98 1.20 21.40 7.59
C LYS A 98 0.55 22.09 8.80
N GLU A 99 0.38 23.41 8.73
CA GLU A 99 -0.11 24.29 9.79
C GLU A 99 -1.65 24.37 9.82
N HIS A 100 -2.33 23.87 8.78
CA HIS A 100 -3.77 24.00 8.63
C HIS A 100 -4.53 22.96 9.48
N LYS A 101 -5.60 23.34 10.19
CA LYS A 101 -6.39 22.42 11.04
C LYS A 101 -6.92 21.19 10.28
N LEU A 102 -7.30 21.36 9.01
CA LEU A 102 -7.73 20.25 8.14
C LEU A 102 -6.64 19.20 7.88
N ARG A 103 -5.36 19.52 8.09
CA ARG A 103 -4.25 18.57 7.97
C ARG A 103 -4.44 17.36 8.87
N PHE A 104 -5.00 17.56 10.07
CA PHE A 104 -5.28 16.50 11.02
C PHE A 104 -6.31 15.50 10.46
N TYR A 105 -7.46 16.00 10.01
CA TYR A 105 -8.51 15.17 9.40
C TYR A 105 -8.04 14.50 8.12
N TRP A 106 -7.28 15.21 7.28
CA TRP A 106 -6.67 14.64 6.09
C TRP A 106 -5.72 13.48 6.44
N ASN A 107 -4.94 13.58 7.52
CA ASN A 107 -4.07 12.46 7.95
C ASN A 107 -4.89 11.25 8.40
N ILE A 108 -5.98 11.44 9.15
CA ILE A 108 -6.88 10.33 9.56
C ILE A 108 -7.45 9.64 8.33
N TYR A 109 -8.03 10.41 7.42
CA TYR A 109 -8.56 9.93 6.15
C TYR A 109 -7.48 9.17 5.35
N HIS A 110 -6.34 9.80 5.10
CA HIS A 110 -5.27 9.23 4.28
C HIS A 110 -4.71 7.94 4.89
N HIS A 111 -4.54 7.88 6.21
CA HIS A 111 -4.04 6.68 6.87
C HIS A 111 -5.09 5.56 6.93
N SER A 112 -6.34 5.87 7.29
CA SER A 112 -7.41 4.86 7.37
C SER A 112 -7.71 4.23 6.02
N VAL A 113 -7.90 5.04 4.97
CA VAL A 113 -8.12 4.56 3.61
C VAL A 113 -6.88 3.83 3.09
N GLY A 114 -5.68 4.33 3.37
CA GLY A 114 -4.43 3.65 3.02
C GLY A 114 -4.32 2.24 3.60
N TYR A 115 -4.60 2.05 4.90
CA TYR A 115 -4.57 0.72 5.52
C TYR A 115 -5.67 -0.21 5.00
N ALA A 116 -6.85 0.33 4.69
CA ALA A 116 -7.91 -0.43 4.05
C ALA A 116 -7.48 -0.96 2.68
N ILE A 117 -6.85 -0.13 1.85
CA ILE A 117 -6.31 -0.52 0.53
C ILE A 117 -5.28 -1.64 0.66
N LEU A 118 -4.32 -1.52 1.60
CA LEU A 118 -3.31 -2.56 1.81
C LEU A 118 -3.93 -3.90 2.20
N THR A 119 -4.87 -3.86 3.14
CA THR A 119 -5.53 -5.07 3.66
C THR A 119 -6.38 -5.74 2.58
N LEU A 120 -7.23 -4.96 1.91
CA LEU A 120 -8.09 -5.46 0.83
C LEU A 120 -7.25 -5.95 -0.34
N GLY A 121 -6.15 -5.26 -0.69
CA GLY A 121 -5.20 -5.65 -1.72
C GLY A 121 -4.64 -7.05 -1.50
N ILE A 122 -4.05 -7.29 -0.33
CA ILE A 122 -3.47 -8.58 0.03
C ILE A 122 -4.53 -9.69 0.01
N ILE A 123 -5.69 -9.45 0.64
CA ILE A 123 -6.82 -10.41 0.64
C ILE A 123 -7.24 -10.73 -0.80
N ASN A 124 -7.34 -9.70 -1.64
CA ASN A 124 -7.83 -9.89 -3.01
C ASN A 124 -6.82 -10.63 -3.90
N VAL A 125 -5.51 -10.42 -3.68
CA VAL A 125 -4.46 -11.20 -4.34
C VAL A 125 -4.54 -12.68 -3.94
N PHE A 126 -4.71 -12.99 -2.64
CA PHE A 126 -4.90 -14.39 -2.21
C PHE A 126 -6.16 -15.02 -2.80
N LYS A 127 -7.28 -14.29 -2.86
CA LYS A 127 -8.49 -14.76 -3.53
C LYS A 127 -8.24 -15.01 -5.02
N GLY A 128 -7.56 -14.10 -5.71
CA GLY A 128 -7.19 -14.26 -7.11
C GLY A 128 -6.30 -15.49 -7.35
N LEU A 129 -5.31 -15.73 -6.49
CA LEU A 129 -4.47 -16.93 -6.54
C LEU A 129 -5.30 -18.20 -6.31
N ASN A 130 -6.22 -18.23 -5.34
CA ASN A 130 -7.07 -19.40 -5.12
C ASN A 130 -8.05 -19.65 -6.29
N ILE A 131 -8.47 -18.61 -7.00
CA ILE A 131 -9.33 -18.71 -8.19
C ILE A 131 -8.53 -19.25 -9.39
N LEU A 132 -7.33 -18.73 -9.59
CA LEU A 132 -6.45 -19.14 -10.70
C LEU A 132 -5.90 -20.56 -10.49
N ASP A 133 -5.85 -21.01 -9.23
CA ASP A 133 -5.26 -22.27 -8.76
C ASP A 133 -3.91 -22.59 -9.44
N PRO A 134 -2.93 -21.67 -9.37
CA PRO A 134 -1.65 -21.87 -10.03
C PRO A 134 -0.80 -22.89 -9.25
N GLU A 135 0.32 -23.31 -9.83
CA GLU A 135 1.31 -24.11 -9.11
C GLU A 135 1.63 -23.52 -7.73
N LYS A 136 1.75 -24.39 -6.71
CA LYS A 136 1.97 -24.00 -5.29
C LYS A 136 3.10 -22.99 -5.11
N LYS A 137 4.12 -23.00 -5.98
CA LYS A 137 5.23 -22.06 -5.99
C LYS A 137 4.77 -20.60 -6.02
N TRP A 138 3.71 -20.25 -6.77
CA TRP A 138 3.25 -18.86 -6.89
C TRP A 138 2.69 -18.32 -5.57
N LYS A 139 1.85 -19.11 -4.90
CA LYS A 139 1.32 -18.77 -3.59
C LYS A 139 2.45 -18.71 -2.55
N SER A 140 3.37 -19.68 -2.58
CA SER A 140 4.52 -19.69 -1.68
C SER A 140 5.41 -18.46 -1.88
N THR A 141 5.73 -18.09 -3.13
CA THR A 141 6.51 -16.89 -3.44
C THR A 141 5.85 -15.63 -2.91
N TYR A 142 4.54 -15.48 -3.10
CA TYR A 142 3.83 -14.31 -2.58
C TYR A 142 3.84 -14.25 -1.05
N VAL A 143 3.64 -15.38 -0.37
CA VAL A 143 3.77 -15.47 1.10
C VAL A 143 5.19 -15.10 1.54
N SER A 144 6.22 -15.62 0.88
CA SER A 144 7.62 -15.28 1.18
C SER A 144 7.89 -13.78 1.04
N ILE A 145 7.35 -13.13 0.00
CA ILE A 145 7.44 -11.68 -0.19
C ILE A 145 6.80 -10.93 0.99
N LEU A 146 5.60 -11.33 1.41
CA LEU A 146 4.92 -10.70 2.55
C LEU A 146 5.69 -10.88 3.86
N ILE A 147 6.28 -12.06 4.09
CA ILE A 147 7.14 -12.32 5.25
C ILE A 147 8.35 -11.41 5.24
N VAL A 148 9.04 -11.28 4.09
CA VAL A 148 10.21 -10.40 3.96
C VAL A 148 9.83 -8.94 4.20
N LEU A 149 8.76 -8.45 3.59
CA LEU A 149 8.27 -7.08 3.82
C LEU A 149 7.88 -6.85 5.28
N GLY A 150 7.23 -7.83 5.92
CA GLY A 150 6.88 -7.80 7.34
C GLY A 150 8.12 -7.76 8.24
N ALA A 151 9.11 -8.60 7.97
CA ALA A 151 10.37 -8.61 8.70
C ALA A 151 11.12 -7.27 8.57
N ILE A 152 11.22 -6.73 7.35
CA ILE A 152 11.78 -5.40 7.10
C ILE A 152 11.02 -4.34 7.90
N ALA A 153 9.69 -4.37 7.87
CA ALA A 153 8.88 -3.41 8.62
C ALA A 153 9.12 -3.52 10.13
N VAL A 154 9.18 -4.72 10.70
CA VAL A 154 9.47 -4.92 12.13
C VAL A 154 10.85 -4.39 12.49
N LEU A 155 11.88 -4.70 11.70
CA LEU A 155 13.25 -4.21 11.93
C LEU A 155 13.31 -2.67 11.88
N LEU A 156 12.66 -2.05 10.88
CA LEU A 156 12.59 -0.60 10.75
C LEU A 156 11.79 0.07 11.86
N GLU A 157 10.74 -0.59 12.36
CA GLU A 157 9.97 -0.11 13.52
C GLU A 157 10.84 -0.10 14.77
N LEU A 158 11.53 -1.20 15.08
CA LEU A 158 12.47 -1.27 16.21
C LEU A 158 13.56 -0.19 16.12
N PHE A 159 14.17 -0.02 14.94
CA PHE A 159 15.19 1.00 14.73
C PHE A 159 14.64 2.42 14.92
N THR A 160 13.47 2.71 14.33
CA THR A 160 12.80 4.01 14.47
C THR A 160 12.51 4.32 15.95
N TRP A 161 12.03 3.36 16.73
CA TRP A 161 11.79 3.55 18.16
C TRP A 161 13.07 3.84 18.95
N ILE A 162 14.17 3.14 18.65
CA ILE A 162 15.48 3.41 19.27
C ILE A 162 15.92 4.86 18.96
N VAL A 163 15.79 5.30 17.72
CA VAL A 163 16.14 6.68 17.31
C VAL A 163 15.27 7.71 18.03
N VAL A 164 13.95 7.49 18.07
CA VAL A 164 13.00 8.38 18.75
C VAL A 164 13.31 8.46 20.25
N TRP A 165 13.59 7.33 20.90
CA TRP A 165 13.96 7.28 22.31
C TRP A 165 15.25 8.08 22.58
N ARG A 166 16.30 7.85 21.77
CA ARG A 166 17.57 8.58 21.90
C ARG A 166 17.40 10.09 21.73
N ARG A 167 16.59 10.54 20.76
CA ARG A 167 16.28 11.98 20.55
C ARG A 167 15.51 12.59 21.72
N ARG A 168 14.60 11.84 22.36
CA ARG A 168 13.89 12.31 23.56
C ARG A 168 14.84 12.45 24.75
N SER A 169 15.70 11.46 24.96
CA SER A 169 16.70 11.48 26.03
C SER A 169 17.67 12.66 25.90
N SER A 170 18.16 12.96 24.69
CA SER A 170 19.10 14.07 24.46
C SER A 170 18.47 15.46 24.56
N ARG A 171 17.17 15.60 24.29
CA ARG A 171 16.43 16.85 24.53
C ARG A 171 16.21 17.11 26.02
N SER A 172 15.97 16.07 26.81
CA SER A 172 15.80 16.19 28.27
C SER A 172 17.08 16.67 28.99
N THR A 173 18.25 16.47 28.40
CA THR A 173 19.56 16.84 28.98
C THR A 173 20.07 18.21 28.55
N LYS A 174 19.38 18.92 27.64
CA LYS A 174 19.75 20.30 27.30
C LYS A 174 19.10 21.27 28.31
N PRO A 175 19.87 22.13 29.01
CA PRO A 175 19.28 23.17 29.85
C PRO A 175 18.41 24.08 28.99
N TYR A 176 17.25 24.49 29.51
CA TYR A 176 16.48 25.57 28.91
C TYR A 176 17.33 26.85 29.01
N ALA A 177 17.90 27.26 27.88
CA ALA A 177 18.58 28.54 27.71
C ALA A 177 17.58 29.58 27.18
#